data_AF-A0A8C6N1Z9-F1
#
_entry.id   AF-A0A8C6N1Z9-F1
#
_cell.length_a   1.000
_cell.length_b   1.000
_cell.length_c   1.000
_cell.angle_alpha   90.00
_cell.angle_beta   90.00
_cell.angle_gamma   90.00
#
_symmetry.space_group_name_H-M   'P 1'
#
loop_
_entity.id
_entity.type
_entity.pdbx_description
1 polymer ?
#
loop_
_entity_poly.entity_id
_entity_poly.type
_entity_poly.pdbx_seq_one_letter_code
_entity_poly.pdbx_strand_id
1 'polypeptide(L)'
;PYSLSYQEMSFTKLSLRAIPAPALGAERSLRTGSALLSVRKFTEKHEWITTGEGIGTVGISNFAQEALGDVVYCSLPEVGTTLKKQEEFGALESVKAASELYSPLSGEVTEVNEALAENPGLVNKSCYEDGWLIKMTLSDPSELDELMSEEAYEKYVKSIEE
;
A
#
# COMPACT_ATOMS: atom_id res chain seq x y z
N PRO A 1 6.95 -56.23 71.13
CA PRO A 1 5.56 -55.75 71.28
C PRO A 1 5.21 -54.83 70.09
N TYR A 2 4.55 -55.23 69.01
CA TYR A 2 3.24 -55.90 68.91
C TYR A 2 3.08 -56.66 67.56
N SER A 3 2.23 -57.71 67.62
CA SER A 3 1.48 -58.50 66.60
C SER A 3 1.47 -58.05 65.13
N LEU A 4 1.72 -58.91 64.13
CA LEU A 4 0.93 -60.03 63.53
C LEU A 4 -0.32 -59.62 62.71
N SER A 5 -0.33 -59.95 61.40
CA SER A 5 -1.39 -60.61 60.58
C SER A 5 -1.25 -60.20 59.08
N TYR A 6 -1.03 -61.12 58.11
CA TYR A 6 -2.02 -61.84 57.25
C TYR A 6 -3.01 -60.87 56.53
N GLN A 7 -3.40 -60.93 55.25
CA GLN A 7 -3.42 -61.85 54.08
C GLN A 7 -3.93 -60.96 52.89
N GLU A 8 -3.64 -61.12 51.60
CA GLU A 8 -4.34 -61.95 50.60
C GLU A 8 -4.19 -61.31 49.19
N MET A 9 -4.44 -62.12 48.16
CA MET A 9 -4.35 -62.02 46.70
C MET A 9 -4.96 -60.79 46.00
N SER A 10 -4.46 -60.46 44.80
CA SER A 10 -5.22 -60.65 43.53
C SER A 10 -4.45 -60.18 42.29
N PHE A 11 -4.42 -61.07 41.30
CA PHE A 11 -4.03 -60.81 39.91
C PHE A 11 -5.12 -60.02 39.18
N THR A 12 -4.75 -59.03 38.38
CA THR A 12 -5.61 -58.56 37.28
C THR A 12 -4.81 -58.14 36.05
N LYS A 13 -5.24 -58.73 34.93
CA LYS A 13 -4.88 -58.53 33.52
C LYS A 13 -5.04 -57.09 33.01
N LEU A 14 -4.65 -56.94 31.72
CA LEU A 14 -5.03 -55.93 30.71
C LEU A 14 -4.11 -54.69 30.66
N SER A 15 -3.69 -54.16 29.52
CA SER A 15 -4.05 -54.39 28.12
C SER A 15 -2.95 -53.71 27.28
N LEU A 16 -2.38 -54.37 26.27
CA LEU A 16 -1.55 -53.68 25.27
C LEU A 16 -2.46 -52.79 24.42
N ARG A 17 -2.17 -51.48 24.37
CA ARG A 17 -2.66 -50.59 23.31
C ARG A 17 -1.48 -50.10 22.49
N ALA A 18 -1.57 -50.39 21.19
CA ALA A 18 -0.66 -49.94 20.16
C ALA A 18 -0.67 -48.40 20.06
N ILE A 19 0.50 -47.82 19.84
CA ILE A 19 0.70 -46.40 19.51
C ILE A 19 0.51 -46.25 18.00
N PRO A 20 -0.35 -45.34 17.49
CA PRO A 20 -0.40 -45.04 16.07
C PRO A 20 0.75 -44.08 15.70
N ALA A 21 1.47 -44.41 14.62
CA ALA A 21 2.42 -43.51 13.99
C ALA A 21 1.67 -42.41 13.20
N PRO A 22 2.10 -41.13 13.23
CA PRO A 22 1.56 -40.13 12.34
C PRO A 22 2.15 -40.31 10.94
N ALA A 23 1.23 -40.43 9.97
CA ALA A 23 1.51 -40.44 8.55
C ALA A 23 1.60 -39.01 7.99
N LEU A 24 2.25 -38.93 6.82
CA LEU A 24 2.03 -37.97 5.73
C LEU A 24 2.52 -36.52 5.89
N GLY A 25 3.46 -36.18 5.00
CA GLY A 25 3.18 -35.15 4.00
C GLY A 25 3.50 -33.72 4.40
N ALA A 26 4.78 -33.39 4.58
CA ALA A 26 5.22 -32.01 4.46
C ALA A 26 5.28 -31.63 2.96
N GLU A 27 4.11 -31.36 2.37
CA GLU A 27 4.06 -30.61 1.11
C GLU A 27 4.60 -29.22 1.39
N ARG A 28 5.79 -28.93 0.85
CA ARG A 28 6.33 -27.57 0.82
C ARG A 28 5.45 -26.75 -0.11
N SER A 29 4.42 -26.13 0.45
CA SER A 29 3.74 -24.99 -0.16
C SER A 29 4.80 -23.92 -0.37
N LEU A 30 5.31 -23.83 -1.60
CA LEU A 30 6.02 -22.66 -2.07
C LEU A 30 4.97 -21.54 -2.10
N ARG A 31 4.87 -20.82 -0.99
CA ARG A 31 4.35 -19.46 -1.03
C ARG A 31 5.35 -18.72 -1.90
N THR A 32 4.98 -18.45 -3.15
CA THR A 32 5.60 -17.38 -3.91
C THR A 32 5.31 -16.11 -3.10
N GLY A 33 6.17 -15.81 -2.14
CA GLY A 33 6.20 -14.50 -1.52
C GLY A 33 6.54 -13.56 -2.66
N SER A 34 5.52 -12.87 -3.17
CA SER A 34 5.73 -11.67 -3.97
C SER A 34 6.55 -10.76 -3.08
N ALA A 35 7.86 -10.75 -3.29
CA ALA A 35 8.74 -9.80 -2.64
C ALA A 35 8.22 -8.43 -3.03
N LEU A 36 7.88 -7.65 -2.01
CA LEU A 36 7.27 -6.34 -2.04
C LEU A 36 8.14 -5.37 -2.86
N LEU A 37 8.03 -5.42 -4.19
CA LEU A 37 8.44 -4.33 -5.04
C LEU A 37 7.29 -3.33 -4.98
N SER A 38 7.53 -2.18 -4.37
CA SER A 38 6.62 -1.03 -4.45
C SER A 38 6.57 -0.56 -5.89
N VAL A 39 5.65 -1.13 -6.67
CA VAL A 39 5.44 -0.76 -8.07
C VAL A 39 4.61 0.52 -8.13
N ARG A 40 5.09 1.53 -8.87
CA ARG A 40 4.36 2.76 -9.12
C ARG A 40 3.24 2.51 -10.14
N LYS A 41 2.07 3.04 -9.85
CA LYS A 41 0.89 3.02 -10.71
C LYS A 41 0.47 4.45 -11.05
N PHE A 42 -0.21 4.62 -12.17
CA PHE A 42 -0.56 5.94 -12.70
C PHE A 42 -2.04 6.04 -13.07
N THR A 43 -2.59 7.26 -12.95
CA THR A 43 -3.93 7.63 -13.40
C THR A 43 -3.88 8.31 -14.77
N GLU A 44 -5.03 8.40 -15.45
CA GLU A 44 -5.17 9.18 -16.68
C GLU A 44 -5.00 10.69 -16.43
N LYS A 45 -5.18 11.14 -15.19
CA LYS A 45 -4.99 12.53 -14.75
C LYS A 45 -3.55 12.84 -14.35
N HIS A 46 -2.61 11.94 -14.68
CA HIS A 46 -1.17 12.12 -14.48
C HIS A 46 -0.73 12.16 -13.00
N GLU A 47 -1.56 11.60 -12.09
CA GLU A 47 -1.14 11.29 -10.73
C GLU A 47 -0.48 9.92 -10.67
N TRP A 48 0.37 9.70 -9.68
CA TRP A 48 0.97 8.41 -9.38
C TRP A 48 0.69 7.98 -7.95
N ILE A 49 0.71 6.66 -7.72
CA ILE A 49 0.69 6.05 -6.40
C ILE A 49 1.73 4.94 -6.30
N THR A 50 2.50 4.93 -5.21
CA THR A 50 3.33 3.78 -4.81
C THR A 50 2.74 3.18 -3.53
N THR A 51 2.75 1.86 -3.42
CA THR A 51 2.21 1.17 -2.25
C THR A 51 3.31 0.44 -1.48
N GLY A 52 3.29 0.56 -0.16
CA GLY A 52 4.20 -0.11 0.75
C GLY A 52 3.54 -0.28 2.10
N GLU A 53 3.57 -1.49 2.66
CA GLU A 53 3.03 -1.78 4.00
C GLU A 53 1.57 -1.34 4.24
N GLY A 54 0.76 -1.30 3.18
CA GLY A 54 -0.66 -0.88 3.26
C GLY A 54 -0.88 0.64 3.18
N ILE A 55 0.17 1.42 2.97
CA ILE A 55 0.12 2.86 2.75
C ILE A 55 0.41 3.17 1.28
N GLY A 56 -0.42 4.02 0.69
CA GLY A 56 -0.26 4.60 -0.64
C GLY A 56 0.36 5.98 -0.54
N THR A 57 1.50 6.20 -1.18
CA THR A 57 2.07 7.55 -1.35
C THR A 57 1.67 8.08 -2.71
N VAL A 58 1.09 9.28 -2.74
CA VAL A 58 0.50 9.89 -3.94
C VAL A 58 1.28 11.14 -4.34
N GLY A 59 1.47 11.34 -5.64
CA GLY A 59 2.04 12.58 -6.20
C GLY A 59 1.62 12.80 -7.66
N ILE A 60 2.22 13.79 -8.33
CA ILE A 60 2.02 14.01 -9.77
C ILE A 60 3.25 13.58 -10.57
N SER A 61 3.03 13.18 -11.82
CA SER A 61 4.10 12.72 -12.70
C SER A 61 4.98 13.85 -13.24
N ASN A 62 6.13 13.49 -13.83
CA ASN A 62 6.98 14.46 -14.52
C ASN A 62 6.24 15.19 -15.65
N PHE A 63 5.40 14.49 -16.41
CA PHE A 63 4.61 15.11 -17.48
C PHE A 63 3.67 16.20 -16.93
N ALA A 64 3.01 15.93 -15.79
CA ALA A 64 2.12 16.90 -15.16
C ALA A 64 2.86 18.15 -14.66
N GLN A 65 4.00 17.98 -13.99
CA GLN A 65 4.74 19.13 -13.47
C GLN A 65 5.33 19.99 -14.60
N GLU A 66 5.77 19.38 -15.71
CA GLU A 66 6.23 20.14 -16.88
C GLU A 66 5.11 20.94 -17.52
N ALA A 67 3.91 20.35 -17.63
CA ALA A 67 2.72 21.02 -18.15
C ALA A 67 2.28 22.20 -17.26
N LEU A 68 2.34 22.04 -15.94
CA LEU A 68 2.06 23.10 -14.98
C LEU A 68 3.12 24.22 -15.01
N GLY A 69 4.39 23.86 -15.15
CA GLY A 69 5.53 24.75 -14.92
C GLY A 69 5.81 24.95 -13.43
N ASP A 70 6.54 26.01 -13.09
CA ASP A 70 7.02 26.25 -11.72
C ASP A 70 5.87 26.38 -10.72
N VAL A 71 5.74 25.38 -9.84
CA VAL A 71 4.69 25.32 -8.82
C VAL A 71 5.01 26.32 -7.72
N VAL A 72 4.03 27.17 -7.40
CA VAL A 72 4.14 28.24 -6.41
C VAL A 72 3.24 28.02 -5.19
N TYR A 73 2.25 27.13 -5.30
CA TYR A 73 1.35 26.82 -4.20
C TYR A 73 0.79 25.40 -4.30
N CYS A 74 0.61 24.76 -3.15
CA CYS A 74 0.00 23.44 -3.02
C CYS A 74 -1.14 23.50 -1.98
N SER A 75 -2.38 23.25 -2.41
CA SER A 75 -3.52 23.06 -1.53
C SER A 75 -3.70 21.57 -1.27
N LEU A 76 -3.48 21.13 -0.04
CA LEU A 76 -3.55 19.73 0.38
C LEU A 76 -4.64 19.56 1.47
N PRO A 77 -5.23 18.36 1.60
CA PRO A 77 -6.31 18.08 2.54
C PRO A 77 -5.75 17.97 3.98
N GLU A 78 -6.63 17.88 4.97
CA GLU A 78 -6.21 17.59 6.34
C GLU A 78 -5.97 16.08 6.54
N VAL A 79 -5.03 15.74 7.42
CA VAL A 79 -4.86 14.36 7.89
C VAL A 79 -6.16 13.88 8.56
N GLY A 80 -6.59 12.66 8.25
CA GLY A 80 -7.87 12.09 8.65
C GLY A 80 -9.01 12.29 7.66
N THR A 81 -8.78 13.04 6.56
CA THR A 81 -9.78 13.18 5.49
C THR A 81 -10.00 11.84 4.80
N THR A 82 -11.25 11.37 4.74
CA THR A 82 -11.65 10.23 3.90
C THR A 82 -11.85 10.69 2.47
N LEU A 83 -11.21 10.03 1.53
CA LEU A 83 -11.30 10.28 0.10
C LEU A 83 -11.86 9.06 -0.61
N LYS A 84 -12.66 9.27 -1.64
CA LYS A 84 -13.05 8.25 -2.62
C LYS A 84 -12.17 8.34 -3.85
N LYS A 85 -12.02 7.23 -4.57
CA LYS A 85 -11.41 7.23 -5.90
C LYS A 85 -12.08 8.28 -6.79
N GLN A 86 -11.26 9.06 -7.52
CA GLN A 86 -11.66 10.20 -8.35
C GLN A 86 -12.31 11.36 -7.60
N GLU A 87 -12.24 11.41 -6.27
CA GLU A 87 -12.62 12.59 -5.49
C GLU A 87 -11.49 13.63 -5.52
N GLU A 88 -11.85 14.89 -5.70
CA GLU A 88 -10.90 16.00 -5.59
C GLU A 88 -10.42 16.13 -4.14
N PHE A 89 -9.11 16.19 -3.94
CA PHE A 89 -8.52 16.34 -2.60
C PHE A 89 -7.69 17.61 -2.43
N GLY A 90 -7.39 18.31 -3.51
CA GLY A 90 -6.50 19.46 -3.47
C GLY A 90 -6.26 20.07 -4.85
N ALA A 91 -5.30 20.99 -4.91
CA ALA A 91 -4.90 21.65 -6.14
C ALA A 91 -3.44 22.09 -6.11
N LEU A 92 -2.79 22.13 -7.27
CA LEU A 92 -1.49 22.75 -7.49
C LEU A 92 -1.65 24.00 -8.34
N GLU A 93 -0.98 25.08 -7.94
CA GLU A 93 -0.95 26.33 -8.70
C GLU A 93 0.48 26.67 -9.12
N SER A 94 0.60 27.15 -10.36
CA SER A 94 1.80 27.72 -10.94
C SER A 94 1.52 29.15 -11.40
N VAL A 95 2.55 29.84 -11.90
CA VAL A 95 2.37 31.16 -12.54
C VAL A 95 1.58 31.05 -13.86
N LYS A 96 1.47 29.85 -14.44
CA LYS A 96 0.87 29.61 -15.76
C LYS A 96 -0.53 29.01 -15.69
N ALA A 97 -0.78 28.16 -14.71
CA ALA A 97 -1.98 27.33 -14.64
C ALA A 97 -2.29 26.91 -13.19
N ALA A 98 -3.48 26.37 -13.00
CA ALA A 98 -3.84 25.61 -11.82
C ALA A 98 -4.37 24.23 -12.26
N SER A 99 -4.08 23.19 -11.48
CA SER A 99 -4.61 21.85 -11.69
C SER A 99 -5.20 21.32 -10.39
N GLU A 100 -6.45 20.89 -10.46
CA GLU A 100 -7.09 20.08 -9.43
C GLU A 100 -6.40 18.72 -9.32
N LEU A 101 -6.40 18.15 -8.11
CA LEU A 101 -5.79 16.87 -7.79
C LEU A 101 -6.87 15.87 -7.38
N TYR A 102 -6.83 14.69 -7.98
CA TYR A 102 -7.84 13.66 -7.77
C TYR A 102 -7.25 12.42 -7.12
N SER A 103 -7.98 11.85 -6.15
CA SER A 103 -7.49 10.71 -5.40
C SER A 103 -7.44 9.48 -6.32
N PRO A 104 -6.30 8.78 -6.43
CA PRO A 104 -6.19 7.59 -7.28
C PRO A 104 -7.02 6.43 -6.74
N LEU A 105 -7.22 6.37 -5.42
CA LEU A 105 -7.91 5.30 -4.70
C LEU A 105 -8.83 5.86 -3.60
N SER A 106 -9.66 5.01 -3.04
CA SER A 106 -10.47 5.26 -1.86
C SER A 106 -9.68 4.95 -0.58
N GLY A 107 -9.73 5.81 0.42
CA GLY A 107 -8.90 5.70 1.62
C GLY A 107 -9.03 6.86 2.60
N GLU A 108 -8.13 6.90 3.58
CA GLU A 108 -8.02 8.00 4.55
C GLU A 108 -6.61 8.59 4.50
N VAL A 109 -6.51 9.92 4.45
CA VAL A 109 -5.23 10.64 4.48
C VAL A 109 -4.54 10.43 5.82
N THR A 110 -3.33 9.91 5.80
CA THR A 110 -2.50 9.61 6.98
C THR A 110 -1.38 10.62 7.19
N GLU A 111 -0.90 11.24 6.12
CA GLU A 111 0.20 12.21 6.14
C GLU A 111 0.07 13.17 4.95
N VAL A 112 0.54 14.39 5.13
CA VAL A 112 0.65 15.40 4.07
C VAL A 112 2.08 15.93 4.03
N ASN A 113 2.57 16.31 2.85
CA ASN A 113 3.93 16.80 2.73
C ASN A 113 4.03 18.26 3.18
N GLU A 114 4.29 18.47 4.46
CA GLU A 114 4.43 19.80 5.07
C GLU A 114 5.56 20.63 4.45
N ALA A 115 6.57 20.00 3.84
CA ALA A 115 7.67 20.71 3.19
C ALA A 115 7.20 21.54 1.98
N LEU A 116 6.07 21.19 1.37
CA LEU A 116 5.52 21.91 0.21
C LEU A 116 4.95 23.29 0.56
N ALA A 117 4.65 23.55 1.85
CA ALA A 117 4.23 24.87 2.29
C ALA A 117 5.35 25.91 2.18
N GLU A 118 6.60 25.51 2.43
CA GLU A 118 7.78 26.38 2.33
C GLU A 118 8.51 26.23 0.99
N ASN A 119 8.44 25.05 0.37
CA ASN A 119 9.17 24.73 -0.85
C ASN A 119 8.30 23.97 -1.88
N PRO A 120 7.28 24.63 -2.47
CA PRO A 120 6.39 24.02 -3.44
C PRO A 120 7.13 23.52 -4.71
N GLY A 121 8.28 24.11 -5.03
CA GLY A 121 9.13 23.69 -6.14
C GLY A 121 9.75 22.30 -6.00
N LEU A 122 9.60 21.62 -4.85
CA LEU A 122 9.91 20.19 -4.75
C LEU A 122 9.08 19.35 -5.71
N VAL A 123 7.84 19.76 -6.00
CA VAL A 123 7.00 19.11 -7.00
C VAL A 123 7.68 19.11 -8.37
N ASN A 124 8.34 20.20 -8.77
CA ASN A 124 9.08 20.25 -10.04
C ASN A 124 10.41 19.49 -10.00
N LYS A 125 11.14 19.56 -8.88
CA LYS A 125 12.51 19.02 -8.78
C LYS A 125 12.58 17.53 -8.46
N SER A 126 11.57 17.01 -7.77
CA SER A 126 11.60 15.70 -7.11
C SER A 126 10.19 15.06 -7.09
N CYS A 127 9.41 15.21 -8.17
CA CYS A 127 7.99 14.80 -8.27
C CYS A 127 7.69 13.35 -7.82
N TYR A 128 8.69 12.48 -7.86
CA TYR A 128 8.61 11.06 -7.56
C TYR A 128 9.20 10.66 -6.21
N GLU A 129 9.94 11.58 -5.57
CA GLU A 129 10.61 11.37 -4.29
C GLU A 129 10.12 12.44 -3.31
N ASP A 130 10.84 13.55 -3.13
CA ASP A 130 10.54 14.57 -2.11
C ASP A 130 9.28 15.42 -2.42
N GLY A 131 8.78 15.36 -3.66
CA GLY A 131 7.61 16.07 -4.16
C GLY A 131 6.30 15.29 -4.04
N TRP A 132 6.25 14.23 -3.23
CA TRP A 132 5.00 13.55 -2.88
C TRP A 132 4.01 14.52 -2.22
N LEU A 133 2.71 14.28 -2.36
CA LEU A 133 1.65 15.20 -1.92
C LEU A 133 1.01 14.71 -0.62
N ILE A 134 0.48 13.49 -0.65
CA ILE A 134 -0.21 12.86 0.49
C ILE A 134 0.21 11.40 0.63
N LYS A 135 0.04 10.86 1.83
CA LYS A 135 -0.01 9.42 2.07
C LYS A 135 -1.37 9.04 2.58
N MET A 136 -1.90 7.91 2.13
CA MET A 136 -3.23 7.45 2.50
C MET A 136 -3.28 5.94 2.76
N THR A 137 -4.23 5.50 3.57
CA THR A 137 -4.63 4.09 3.63
C THR A 137 -5.37 3.69 2.35
N LEU A 138 -5.46 2.39 2.09
CA LEU A 138 -6.22 1.84 0.97
C LEU A 138 -7.45 1.11 1.52
N SER A 139 -8.64 1.69 1.33
CA SER A 139 -9.91 1.06 1.72
C SER A 139 -10.27 -0.11 0.81
N ASP A 140 -9.94 -0.01 -0.48
CA ASP A 140 -10.12 -1.08 -1.46
C ASP A 140 -8.85 -1.24 -2.32
N PRO A 141 -7.95 -2.19 -1.95
CA PRO A 141 -6.74 -2.44 -2.72
C PRO A 141 -6.98 -2.92 -4.15
N SER A 142 -8.17 -3.41 -4.50
CA SER A 142 -8.46 -3.88 -5.86
C SER A 142 -8.55 -2.74 -6.88
N GLU A 143 -8.81 -1.51 -6.43
CA GLU A 143 -8.82 -0.32 -7.27
C GLU A 143 -7.44 -0.05 -7.93
N LEU A 144 -6.35 -0.60 -7.40
CA LEU A 144 -5.00 -0.56 -8.00
C LEU A 144 -4.91 -1.28 -9.35
N ASP A 145 -5.73 -2.30 -9.56
CA ASP A 145 -5.73 -3.10 -10.79
C ASP A 145 -6.29 -2.31 -11.98
N GLU A 146 -7.06 -1.26 -11.70
CA GLU A 146 -7.60 -0.33 -12.70
C GLU A 146 -6.59 0.75 -13.11
N LEU A 147 -5.48 0.89 -12.38
CA LEU A 147 -4.46 1.89 -12.66
C LEU A 147 -3.43 1.40 -13.68
N MET A 148 -2.89 2.34 -14.44
CA MET A 148 -1.87 2.05 -15.44
C MET A 148 -0.56 1.62 -14.76
N SER A 149 0.09 0.61 -15.35
CA SER A 149 1.51 0.37 -15.09
C SER A 149 2.35 1.51 -15.68
N GLU A 150 3.60 1.61 -15.24
CA GLU A 150 4.58 2.55 -15.81
C GLU A 150 4.69 2.42 -17.33
N GLU A 151 4.84 1.19 -17.85
CA GLU A 151 4.90 0.95 -19.31
C GLU A 151 3.62 1.38 -20.06
N ALA A 152 2.45 1.24 -19.44
CA ALA A 152 1.18 1.68 -20.03
C ALA A 152 1.08 3.21 -20.03
N TYR A 153 1.53 3.84 -18.94
CA TYR A 153 1.56 5.28 -18.80
C TYR A 153 2.53 5.95 -19.77
N GLU A 154 3.72 5.39 -19.98
CA GLU A 154 4.67 5.89 -21.00
C GLU A 154 4.06 5.90 -22.40
N LYS A 155 3.33 4.84 -22.77
CA LYS A 155 2.62 4.79 -24.07
C LYS A 155 1.48 5.80 -24.14
N TYR A 156 0.76 5.98 -23.04
CA TYR A 156 -0.31 6.97 -22.94
C TYR A 156 0.21 8.39 -23.14
N VAL A 157 1.26 8.78 -22.41
CA VAL A 157 1.90 10.10 -22.55
C VAL A 157 2.42 10.30 -23.98
N LYS A 158 3.12 9.31 -24.54
CA LYS A 158 3.61 9.40 -25.92
C LYS A 158 2.47 9.61 -26.93
N SER A 159 1.31 8.99 -26.73
CA SER A 159 0.16 9.18 -27.62
C SER A 159 -0.49 10.56 -27.55
N ILE A 160 -0.21 11.34 -26.49
CA ILE A 160 -0.68 12.73 -26.33
C ILE A 160 0.25 13.72 -27.06
N GLU A 161 1.53 13.38 -27.19
CA GLU A 161 2.55 14.22 -27.84
C GLU A 161 2.57 14.11 -29.37
N GLU A 162 1.98 13.04 -29.92
CA GLU A 162 1.84 12.77 -31.36
C GLU A 162 0.59 13.42 -31.98
#